data_AF-A0A4Q0NPL6-F1
#
_entry.id   AF-A0A4Q0NPL6-F1
#
_cell.length_a   1.000
_cell.length_b   1.000
_cell.length_c   1.000
_cell.angle_alpha   90.00
_cell.angle_beta   90.00
_cell.angle_gamma   90.00
#
_symmetry.space_group_name_H-M   'P 1'
#
loop_
_entity.id
_entity.type
_entity.pdbx_description
1 polymer ?
#
loop_
_entity_poly.entity_id
_entity_poly.type
_entity_poly.pdbx_seq_one_letter_code
_entity_poly.pdbx_strand_id
1 'polypeptide(L)'
;MIIKKLEELGAPKGSKLTIEKTDQKIEFGQKEGLGIYIDRQNLDTEFYKNSDINFVISEIKKLTKDNSEIIKYWEGGTETAHYYYSDSFTEMKELIKEFVKFYPLCKEARIEQIA
;
A
#
# COMPACT_ATOMS: atom_id res chain seq x y z
N MET A 1 -11.28 -24.49 3.75
CA MET A 1 -11.50 -23.80 5.05
C MET A 1 -11.43 -22.29 4.80
N ILE A 2 -12.32 -21.50 5.39
CA ILE A 2 -12.48 -20.07 5.04
C ILE A 2 -11.20 -19.24 5.22
N ILE A 3 -10.48 -19.45 6.33
CA ILE A 3 -9.22 -18.74 6.63
C ILE A 3 -8.20 -18.91 5.51
N LYS A 4 -7.90 -20.16 5.12
CA LYS A 4 -6.96 -20.46 4.03
C LYS A 4 -7.35 -19.73 2.74
N LYS A 5 -8.63 -19.69 2.41
CA LYS A 5 -9.11 -19.01 1.21
C LYS A 5 -8.91 -17.49 1.30
N LEU A 6 -9.14 -16.89 2.46
CA LEU A 6 -8.91 -15.46 2.67
C LEU A 6 -7.41 -15.12 2.59
N GLU A 7 -6.54 -15.97 3.10
CA GLU A 7 -5.08 -15.80 2.98
C GLU A 7 -4.60 -15.91 1.52
N GLU A 8 -5.11 -16.89 0.77
CA GLU A 8 -4.88 -17.01 -0.68
C GLU A 8 -5.37 -15.78 -1.46
N LEU A 9 -6.43 -15.11 -0.97
CA LEU A 9 -6.95 -13.87 -1.54
C LEU A 9 -6.21 -12.62 -1.03
N GLY A 10 -5.16 -12.78 -0.22
CA GLY A 10 -4.28 -11.70 0.20
C GLY A 10 -4.66 -11.05 1.53
N ALA A 11 -5.30 -11.79 2.45
CA ALA A 11 -5.57 -11.28 3.79
C ALA A 11 -4.28 -10.78 4.47
N PRO A 12 -4.26 -9.52 4.95
CA PRO A 12 -3.09 -8.94 5.59
C PRO A 12 -2.91 -9.49 7.00
N LYS A 13 -1.66 -9.46 7.49
CA LYS A 13 -1.34 -9.75 8.90
C LYS A 13 -2.21 -8.89 9.83
N GLY A 14 -2.62 -9.47 10.94
CA GLY A 14 -3.52 -8.84 11.91
C GLY A 14 -5.02 -9.02 11.61
N SER A 15 -5.39 -9.72 10.52
CA SER A 15 -6.78 -10.09 10.24
C SER A 15 -7.34 -11.02 11.32
N LYS A 16 -8.63 -10.87 11.65
CA LYS A 16 -9.30 -11.66 12.70
C LYS A 16 -10.67 -12.13 12.25
N LEU A 17 -10.95 -13.41 12.45
CA LEU A 17 -12.28 -13.99 12.29
C LEU A 17 -12.93 -14.03 13.68
N THR A 18 -14.09 -13.39 13.84
CA THR A 18 -14.87 -13.42 15.08
C THR A 18 -16.09 -14.32 14.89
N ILE A 19 -16.23 -15.34 15.75
CA ILE A 19 -17.41 -16.21 15.76
C ILE A 19 -18.45 -15.57 16.68
N GLU A 20 -19.47 -14.95 16.09
CA GLU A 20 -20.49 -14.16 16.82
C GLU A 20 -21.12 -14.91 17.99
N LYS A 21 -21.40 -16.22 17.83
CA LYS A 21 -22.04 -17.04 18.87
C LYS A 21 -21.19 -17.22 20.13
N THR A 22 -19.86 -17.22 20.00
CA THR A 22 -18.94 -17.57 21.10
C THR A 22 -17.97 -16.44 21.44
N ASP A 23 -17.99 -15.34 20.67
CA ASP A 23 -16.98 -14.28 20.64
C ASP A 23 -15.54 -14.81 20.46
N GLN A 24 -15.39 -16.03 19.95
CA GLN A 24 -14.08 -16.61 19.70
C GLN A 24 -13.41 -15.87 18.56
N LYS A 25 -12.16 -15.46 18.78
CA LYS A 25 -11.31 -14.79 17.80
C LYS A 25 -10.24 -15.74 17.29
N ILE A 26 -10.14 -15.82 15.97
CA ILE A 26 -9.10 -16.60 15.28
C ILE A 26 -8.30 -15.62 14.43
N GLU A 27 -7.02 -15.44 14.79
CA GLU A 27 -6.10 -14.59 14.04
C GLU A 27 -5.64 -15.31 12.77
N PHE A 28 -5.53 -14.57 11.68
CA PHE A 28 -5.06 -15.07 10.38
C PHE A 28 -4.47 -13.94 9.54
N GLY A 29 -4.01 -14.27 8.33
CA GLY A 29 -3.49 -13.29 7.39
C GLY A 29 -1.96 -13.30 7.36
N GLN A 30 -1.42 -13.18 6.16
CA GLN A 30 0.00 -13.43 5.90
C GLN A 30 0.68 -12.26 5.17
N LYS A 31 -0.08 -11.47 4.40
CA LYS A 31 0.48 -10.38 3.59
C LYS A 31 0.92 -9.21 4.47
N GLU A 32 2.10 -8.69 4.17
CA GLU A 32 2.60 -7.43 4.71
C GLU A 32 2.13 -6.27 3.84
N GLY A 33 1.92 -5.11 4.46
CA GLY A 33 1.37 -3.94 3.79
C GLY A 33 2.38 -2.80 3.72
N LEU A 34 2.51 -2.19 2.54
CA LEU A 34 3.23 -0.93 2.34
C LEU A 34 2.23 0.18 2.04
N GLY A 35 2.25 1.23 2.86
CA GLY A 35 1.56 2.49 2.58
C GLY A 35 2.55 3.55 2.15
N ILE A 36 2.37 4.14 0.97
CA ILE A 36 3.06 5.36 0.56
C ILE A 36 2.10 6.54 0.66
N TYR A 37 2.51 7.61 1.31
CA TYR A 37 1.69 8.80 1.51
C TYR A 37 2.35 9.98 0.82
N ILE A 38 1.66 10.51 -0.17
CA ILE A 38 2.10 11.59 -1.04
C ILE A 38 1.50 12.88 -0.51
N ASP A 39 2.35 13.85 -0.20
CA ASP A 39 1.95 15.19 0.23
C ASP A 39 1.02 15.82 -0.82
N ARG A 40 0.04 16.61 -0.39
CA ARG A 40 -0.89 17.39 -1.23
C ARG A 40 -0.72 18.91 -1.11
N GLN A 41 -0.02 19.38 -0.08
CA GLN A 41 0.04 20.79 0.31
C GLN A 41 1.41 21.42 0.06
N ASN A 42 2.50 20.68 0.30
CA ASN A 42 3.85 21.25 0.27
C ASN A 42 4.63 20.95 -1.02
N LEU A 43 4.04 20.20 -1.95
CA LEU A 43 4.61 19.96 -3.26
C LEU A 43 4.44 21.20 -4.14
N ASP A 44 5.53 21.66 -4.76
CA ASP A 44 5.50 22.75 -5.72
C ASP A 44 4.47 22.43 -6.83
N THR A 45 3.61 23.40 -7.12
CA THR A 45 2.61 23.32 -8.19
C THR A 45 3.19 22.93 -9.54
N GLU A 46 4.48 23.21 -9.79
CA GLU A 46 5.18 22.77 -11.00
C GLU A 46 5.28 21.23 -11.10
N PHE A 47 5.47 20.53 -9.98
CA PHE A 47 5.56 19.07 -9.98
C PHE A 47 4.22 18.41 -10.27
N TYR A 48 3.10 18.95 -9.79
CA TYR A 48 1.77 18.42 -10.13
C TYR A 48 1.39 18.64 -11.59
N LYS A 49 1.84 19.74 -12.20
CA LYS A 49 1.55 20.02 -13.62
C LYS A 49 2.30 19.08 -14.55
N ASN A 50 3.47 18.61 -14.13
CA ASN A 50 4.39 17.85 -14.96
C ASN A 50 4.49 16.36 -14.57
N SER A 51 3.77 15.91 -13.54
CA SER A 51 3.83 14.54 -13.03
C SER A 51 2.43 13.94 -12.89
N ASP A 52 2.31 12.63 -13.14
CA ASP A 52 1.05 11.90 -13.11
C ASP A 52 1.03 10.91 -11.95
N ILE A 53 0.07 11.05 -11.04
CA ILE A 53 -0.13 10.11 -9.95
C ILE A 53 -0.44 8.69 -10.45
N ASN A 54 -1.10 8.55 -11.60
CA ASN A 54 -1.36 7.24 -12.19
C ASN A 54 -0.06 6.56 -12.64
N PHE A 55 0.94 7.34 -13.08
CA PHE A 55 2.26 6.80 -13.38
C PHE A 55 2.94 6.27 -12.12
N VAL A 56 2.91 7.03 -11.01
CA VAL A 56 3.41 6.58 -9.70
C VAL A 56 2.77 5.26 -9.28
N ILE A 57 1.43 5.19 -9.34
CA ILE A 57 0.70 3.98 -8.97
C ILE A 57 1.12 2.80 -9.87
N SER A 58 1.18 3.02 -11.19
CA SER A 58 1.53 1.97 -12.16
C SER A 58 2.96 1.46 -11.99
N GLU A 59 3.92 2.35 -11.76
CA GLU A 59 5.32 1.99 -11.62
C GLU A 59 5.58 1.28 -10.30
N ILE A 60 4.95 1.70 -9.20
CA ILE A 60 5.02 0.97 -7.92
C ILE A 60 4.44 -0.43 -8.08
N LYS A 61 3.25 -0.58 -8.69
CA LYS A 61 2.66 -1.92 -8.93
C LYS A 61 3.58 -2.82 -9.74
N LYS A 62 4.20 -2.28 -10.78
CA LYS A 62 5.15 -2.99 -11.62
C LYS A 62 6.38 -3.43 -10.82
N LEU A 63 6.97 -2.53 -10.04
CA LEU A 63 8.16 -2.80 -9.23
C LEU A 63 7.88 -3.84 -8.13
N THR A 64 6.72 -3.76 -7.47
CA THR A 64 6.32 -4.70 -6.41
C THR A 64 5.63 -5.97 -6.93
N LYS A 65 5.46 -6.10 -8.25
CA LYS A 65 4.71 -7.19 -8.91
C LYS A 65 3.28 -7.32 -8.38
N ASP A 66 2.66 -6.21 -8.00
CA ASP A 66 1.28 -6.16 -7.55
C ASP A 66 0.33 -6.26 -8.75
N ASN A 67 -0.27 -7.45 -8.91
CA ASN A 67 -1.22 -7.77 -9.97
C ASN A 67 -2.69 -7.49 -9.56
N SER A 68 -2.94 -6.81 -8.44
CA SER A 68 -4.30 -6.48 -8.04
C SER A 68 -4.96 -5.55 -9.05
N GLU A 69 -6.23 -5.77 -9.37
CA GLU A 69 -6.97 -4.87 -10.28
C GLU A 69 -7.42 -3.58 -9.56
N ILE A 70 -7.56 -3.66 -8.23
CA ILE A 70 -8.10 -2.59 -7.39
C ILE A 70 -6.98 -1.71 -6.85
N ILE A 71 -7.09 -0.41 -7.08
CA ILE A 71 -6.25 0.60 -6.41
C ILE A 71 -6.81 0.82 -5.01
N LYS A 72 -5.99 0.56 -3.99
CA LYS A 72 -6.34 0.78 -2.58
C LYS A 72 -5.75 2.12 -2.18
N TYR A 73 -6.60 3.07 -1.79
CA TYR A 73 -6.15 4.41 -1.46
C TYR A 73 -7.02 5.06 -0.39
N TRP A 74 -6.46 6.10 0.22
CA TRP A 74 -7.16 7.01 1.12
C TRP A 74 -6.77 8.43 0.76
N GLU A 75 -7.73 9.35 0.77
CA GLU A 75 -7.49 10.77 0.58
C GLU A 75 -7.77 11.53 1.87
N GLY A 76 -6.72 12.19 2.37
CA GLY A 76 -6.81 13.12 3.48
C GLY A 76 -6.73 14.57 3.03
N GLY A 77 -6.84 15.49 4.00
CA GLY A 77 -6.69 16.92 3.75
C GLY A 77 -5.26 17.34 3.38
N THR A 78 -4.25 16.61 3.86
CA THR A 78 -2.82 16.91 3.66
C THR A 78 -2.10 15.93 2.74
N GLU A 79 -2.62 14.72 2.55
CA GLU A 79 -1.91 13.63 1.88
C GLU A 79 -2.87 12.69 1.12
N THR A 80 -2.33 11.96 0.14
CA THR A 80 -2.95 10.77 -0.45
C THR A 80 -2.16 9.54 -0.06
N ALA A 81 -2.80 8.51 0.48
CA ALA A 81 -2.17 7.23 0.70
C ALA A 81 -2.51 6.24 -0.41
N HIS A 82 -1.52 5.48 -0.88
CA HIS A 82 -1.71 4.28 -1.69
C HIS A 82 -1.17 3.06 -0.96
N TYR A 83 -1.91 1.96 -1.04
CA TYR A 83 -1.63 0.74 -0.27
C TYR A 83 -1.35 -0.45 -1.17
N TYR A 84 -0.25 -1.14 -0.88
CA TYR A 84 0.25 -2.31 -1.60
C TYR A 84 0.46 -3.45 -0.63
N TYR A 85 0.20 -4.68 -1.07
CA TYR A 85 0.31 -5.86 -0.22
C TYR A 85 1.10 -6.95 -0.91
N SER A 86 2.09 -7.51 -0.22
CA SER A 86 2.95 -8.58 -0.73
C SER A 86 3.40 -9.48 0.42
N ASP A 87 4.28 -10.43 0.14
CA ASP A 87 4.85 -11.34 1.13
C ASP A 87 5.90 -10.65 2.02
N SER A 88 6.51 -9.55 1.55
CA SER A 88 7.47 -8.76 2.34
C SER A 88 7.37 -7.25 2.12
N PHE A 89 7.17 -6.51 3.21
CA PHE A 89 7.27 -5.05 3.26
C PHE A 89 8.68 -4.57 2.93
N THR A 90 9.70 -5.19 3.54
CA THR A 90 11.11 -4.82 3.32
C THR A 90 11.49 -4.98 1.85
N GLU A 91 11.06 -6.06 1.20
CA GLU A 91 11.29 -6.28 -0.23
C GLU A 91 10.59 -5.20 -1.08
N MET A 92 9.31 -4.94 -0.84
CA MET A 92 8.58 -3.89 -1.55
C MET A 92 9.26 -2.52 -1.39
N LYS A 93 9.66 -2.17 -0.17
CA LYS A 93 10.31 -0.90 0.14
C LYS A 93 11.64 -0.75 -0.59
N GLU A 94 12.46 -1.79 -0.67
CA GLU A 94 13.73 -1.74 -1.40
C GLU A 94 13.48 -1.65 -2.93
N LEU A 95 12.50 -2.38 -3.46
CA LEU A 95 12.16 -2.36 -4.89
C LEU A 95 11.72 -0.96 -5.39
N ILE A 96 11.02 -0.18 -4.57
CA ILE A 96 10.54 1.16 -4.96
C ILE A 96 11.48 2.30 -4.60
N LYS A 97 12.54 2.03 -3.84
CA LYS A 97 13.40 3.04 -3.22
C LYS A 97 14.01 4.04 -4.19
N GLU A 98 14.59 3.54 -5.29
CA GLU A 98 15.17 4.40 -6.34
C GLU A 98 14.10 5.26 -7.00
N PHE A 99 12.95 4.66 -7.33
CA PHE A 99 11.83 5.39 -7.94
C PHE A 99 11.30 6.50 -7.04
N VAL A 100 11.01 6.19 -5.76
CA VAL A 100 10.51 7.15 -4.77
C VAL A 100 11.51 8.29 -4.55
N LYS A 101 12.80 8.00 -4.54
CA LYS A 101 13.86 8.99 -4.34
C LYS A 101 13.92 10.04 -5.45
N PHE A 102 13.62 9.66 -6.69
CA PHE A 102 13.83 10.53 -7.86
C PHE A 102 12.54 11.05 -8.48
N TYR A 103 11.41 10.39 -8.28
CA TYR A 103 10.16 10.83 -8.89
C TYR A 103 9.59 12.06 -8.15
N PRO A 104 9.24 13.16 -8.85
CA PRO A 104 8.91 14.42 -8.19
C PRO A 104 7.78 14.37 -7.16
N LEU A 105 6.69 13.64 -7.46
CA LEU A 105 5.56 13.48 -6.51
C LEU A 105 5.93 12.69 -5.25
N CYS A 106 7.05 11.96 -5.26
CA CYS A 106 7.46 11.11 -4.16
C CYS A 106 8.48 11.77 -3.22
N LYS A 107 8.93 12.99 -3.52
CA LYS A 107 10.07 13.64 -2.85
C LYS A 107 9.91 13.75 -1.33
N GLU A 108 8.71 14.09 -0.87
CA GLU A 108 8.35 14.20 0.55
C GLU A 108 7.44 13.04 1.00
N ALA A 109 7.37 11.96 0.21
CA ALA A 109 6.48 10.86 0.53
C ALA A 109 7.01 10.05 1.71
N ARG A 110 6.13 9.75 2.67
CA ARG A 110 6.42 8.81 3.76
C ARG A 110 6.00 7.40 3.38
N ILE A 111 6.78 6.42 3.82
CA ILE A 111 6.52 4.99 3.60
C ILE A 111 6.39 4.32 4.96
N GLU A 112 5.24 3.68 5.20
CA GLU A 112 4.91 3.00 6.45
C GLU A 112 4.56 1.54 6.21
N GLN A 113 4.90 0.67 7.18
CA GLN A 113 4.37 -0.68 7.25
C GLN A 113 2.99 -0.66 7.90
N ILE A 114 1.97 -1.16 7.21
CA ILE A 114 0.57 -1.11 7.67
C ILE A 114 -0.01 -2.48 8.02
N ALA A 115 0.74 -3.55 7.76
CA ALA A 115 0.45 -4.93 8.14
C ALA A 115 1.75 -5.74 8.23
#